data_AF-A0A432V012-F1
#
_entry.id   AF-A0A432V012-F1
#
_cell.length_a   1.000
_cell.length_b   1.000
_cell.length_c   1.000
_cell.angle_alpha   90.00
_cell.angle_beta   90.00
_cell.angle_gamma   90.00
#
_symmetry.space_group_name_H-M   'P 1'
#
loop_
_entity.id
_entity.type
_entity.pdbx_description
1 polymer ?
#
loop_
_entity_poly.entity_id
_entity_poly.type
_entity_poly.pdbx_seq_one_letter_code
_entity_poly.pdbx_strand_id
1 'polypeptide(L)'
;MILGVRRSSKKSGRQTPRKIPSAAVAADLRAKLVAEDKAVRPRERFDYLIGLANADFGTLPVSEISAAEVLATVRKLERRGKLASAAKARTSVGQVFRFAIATGRAENDPTLALRGAIAARKVIHRPAIRDRKGFGGLLRSIWGYPHIETAAGLKLLALLYSRPSELRLATWQEFDLDAATWTIPAERMKGRKEHKKPLPVQAVAILRQHHEITGGVLVFPSIRSRRRPISDATWSAALRAMGIGSDQHVPHGFRASASTLLNESGRWSSDAIERELAHVDGNEVRRAYARGDHWQERVEMAKWWGNEIDAMRKGAEVIPLRA
;
A
#
# COMPACT_ATOMS: atom_id res chain seq x y z
N MET A 1 -27.42 -75.93 -19.51
CA MET A 1 -26.14 -75.18 -19.62
C MET A 1 -26.41 -73.70 -19.43
N ILE A 2 -25.39 -72.96 -18.97
CA ILE A 2 -25.28 -71.50 -18.75
C ILE A 2 -25.61 -71.10 -17.29
N LEU A 3 -24.68 -71.34 -16.37
CA LEU A 3 -23.62 -70.42 -15.88
C LEU A 3 -24.14 -69.26 -15.03
N GLY A 4 -23.80 -69.32 -13.74
CA GLY A 4 -23.97 -68.23 -12.79
C GLY A 4 -23.01 -67.07 -13.05
N VAL A 5 -23.43 -65.87 -12.64
CA VAL A 5 -22.55 -64.71 -12.50
C VAL A 5 -22.77 -64.12 -11.11
N ARG A 6 -21.86 -64.45 -10.19
CA ARG A 6 -21.68 -63.72 -8.93
C ARG A 6 -21.28 -62.29 -9.26
N ARG A 7 -22.14 -61.31 -8.97
CA ARG A 7 -21.77 -59.90 -8.94
C ARG A 7 -20.88 -59.65 -7.72
N SER A 8 -19.57 -59.66 -7.96
CA SER A 8 -18.56 -59.18 -7.02
C SER A 8 -18.71 -57.67 -6.84
N SER A 9 -19.18 -57.25 -5.67
CA SER A 9 -19.14 -55.85 -5.25
C SER A 9 -17.69 -55.46 -4.95
N LYS A 10 -16.99 -54.87 -5.94
CA LYS A 10 -15.74 -54.16 -5.68
C LYS A 10 -16.04 -52.95 -4.80
N LYS A 11 -15.84 -53.10 -3.48
CA LYS A 11 -15.66 -51.95 -2.57
C LYS A 11 -14.42 -51.20 -3.07
N SER A 12 -14.63 -50.01 -3.65
CA SER A 12 -13.53 -49.08 -3.92
C SER A 12 -12.93 -48.71 -2.56
N GLY A 13 -11.74 -49.22 -2.26
CA GLY A 13 -10.99 -48.77 -1.09
C GLY A 13 -10.79 -47.28 -1.19
N ARG A 14 -11.41 -46.50 -0.30
CA ARG A 14 -10.96 -45.14 0.00
C ARG A 14 -9.49 -45.30 0.42
N GLN A 15 -8.57 -44.93 -0.48
CA GLN A 15 -7.19 -44.71 -0.07
C GLN A 15 -7.25 -43.72 1.09
N THR A 16 -6.69 -44.11 2.24
CA THR A 16 -6.51 -43.22 3.36
C THR A 16 -5.81 -41.97 2.82
N PRO A 17 -6.38 -40.77 2.97
CA PRO A 17 -5.79 -39.57 2.41
C PRO A 17 -4.37 -39.46 2.95
N ARG A 18 -3.40 -39.32 2.04
CA ARG A 18 -1.99 -39.18 2.40
C ARG A 18 -1.89 -38.03 3.41
N LYS A 19 -1.38 -38.32 4.61
CA LYS A 19 -1.19 -37.33 5.67
C LYS A 19 -0.10 -36.34 5.22
N ILE A 20 -0.51 -35.25 4.58
CA ILE A 20 0.39 -34.25 4.03
C ILE A 20 0.58 -33.15 5.08
N PRO A 21 1.83 -32.83 5.48
CA PRO A 21 2.10 -31.74 6.42
C PRO A 21 1.59 -30.40 5.90
N SER A 22 1.03 -29.57 6.77
CA SER A 22 0.51 -28.25 6.40
C SER A 22 1.58 -27.32 5.81
N ALA A 23 2.83 -27.43 6.27
CA ALA A 23 3.95 -26.68 5.72
C ALA A 23 4.23 -27.04 4.25
N ALA A 24 4.06 -28.31 3.86
CA ALA A 24 4.24 -28.74 2.47
C ALA A 24 3.15 -28.14 1.57
N VAL A 25 1.89 -28.13 2.03
CA VAL A 25 0.78 -27.47 1.31
C VAL A 25 1.04 -25.97 1.15
N ALA A 26 1.56 -25.32 2.20
CA ALA A 26 1.89 -23.91 2.15
C ALA A 26 3.03 -23.60 1.16
N ALA A 27 4.03 -24.49 1.06
CA ALA A 27 5.10 -24.39 0.07
C ALA A 27 4.58 -24.56 -1.36
N ASP A 28 3.69 -25.52 -1.61
CA ASP A 28 3.03 -25.72 -2.91
C ASP A 28 2.21 -24.47 -3.31
N LEU A 29 1.41 -23.94 -2.37
CA LEU A 29 0.66 -22.70 -2.60
C LEU A 29 1.61 -21.55 -2.92
N ARG A 30 2.72 -21.43 -2.18
CA ARG A 30 3.73 -20.41 -2.44
C ARG A 30 4.32 -20.54 -3.85
N ALA A 31 4.69 -21.74 -4.28
CA ALA A 31 5.20 -21.99 -5.63
C ALA A 31 4.16 -21.58 -6.70
N LYS A 32 2.88 -21.92 -6.50
CA LYS A 32 1.79 -21.46 -7.37
C LYS A 32 1.67 -19.94 -7.42
N LEU A 33 1.71 -19.25 -6.27
CA LEU A 33 1.63 -17.79 -6.20
C LEU A 33 2.83 -17.09 -6.87
N VAL A 34 3.99 -17.73 -6.88
CA VAL A 34 5.19 -17.28 -7.60
C VAL A 34 4.98 -17.42 -9.11
N ALA A 35 4.50 -18.58 -9.56
CA ALA A 35 4.21 -18.83 -10.97
C ALA A 35 3.13 -17.90 -11.55
N GLU A 36 2.16 -17.46 -10.72
CA GLU A 36 1.09 -16.52 -11.11
C GLU A 36 1.50 -15.04 -11.10
N ASP A 37 2.78 -14.73 -10.90
CA ASP A 37 3.34 -13.38 -10.81
C ASP A 37 2.54 -12.40 -9.91
N LYS A 38 2.09 -12.88 -8.74
CA LYS A 38 1.46 -11.99 -7.74
C LYS A 38 2.53 -11.19 -7.00
N ALA A 39 2.48 -9.86 -7.05
CA ALA A 39 3.49 -8.91 -6.55
C ALA A 39 4.33 -9.35 -5.32
N VAL A 40 5.63 -8.98 -5.31
CA VAL A 40 6.65 -9.34 -4.29
C VAL A 40 6.23 -9.05 -2.85
N ARG A 41 5.69 -7.85 -2.56
CA ARG A 41 5.38 -7.41 -1.17
C ARG A 41 4.29 -8.23 -0.47
N PRO A 42 3.18 -8.60 -1.14
CA PRO A 42 2.26 -9.62 -0.63
C PRO A 42 2.91 -10.95 -0.26
N ARG A 43 4.00 -11.37 -0.95
CA ARG A 43 4.67 -12.66 -0.76
C ARG A 43 5.54 -12.70 0.50
N GLU A 44 6.40 -11.71 0.74
CA GLU A 44 7.23 -11.66 1.96
C GLU A 44 6.37 -11.65 3.24
N ARG A 45 5.26 -10.91 3.20
CA ARG A 45 4.33 -10.86 4.33
C ARG A 45 3.56 -12.18 4.49
N PHE A 46 3.24 -12.85 3.39
CA PHE A 46 2.66 -14.20 3.45
C PHE A 46 3.64 -15.18 4.08
N ASP A 47 4.89 -15.21 3.60
CA ASP A 47 5.97 -16.07 4.09
C ASP A 47 6.21 -15.86 5.59
N TYR A 48 6.29 -14.61 6.05
CA TYR A 48 6.42 -14.32 7.49
C TYR A 48 5.25 -14.87 8.32
N LEU A 49 4.00 -14.64 7.88
CA LEU A 49 2.81 -15.04 8.64
C LEU A 49 2.62 -16.57 8.63
N ILE A 50 2.92 -17.21 7.52
CA ILE A 50 2.89 -18.67 7.39
C ILE A 50 4.05 -19.30 8.15
N GLY A 51 5.24 -18.68 8.18
CA GLY A 51 6.36 -19.14 8.99
C GLY A 51 6.00 -19.22 10.48
N LEU A 52 5.26 -18.23 11.00
CA LEU A 52 4.73 -18.27 12.37
C LEU A 52 3.73 -19.40 12.60
N ALA A 53 2.90 -19.71 11.61
CA ALA A 53 1.93 -20.79 11.68
C ALA A 53 2.60 -22.18 11.58
N ASN A 54 3.57 -22.31 10.69
CA ASN A 54 4.33 -23.53 10.49
C ASN A 54 5.18 -23.89 11.72
N ALA A 55 5.62 -22.90 12.50
CA ALA A 55 6.30 -23.14 13.77
C ALA A 55 5.40 -23.85 14.81
N ASP A 56 4.07 -23.72 14.69
CA ASP A 56 3.11 -24.28 15.64
C ASP A 56 2.52 -25.61 15.16
N PHE A 57 2.13 -25.69 13.88
CA PHE A 57 1.43 -26.86 13.33
C PHE A 57 1.92 -27.28 11.94
N GLY A 58 3.08 -26.79 11.49
CA GLY A 58 3.62 -27.03 10.15
C GLY A 58 3.88 -28.51 9.83
N THR A 59 4.23 -29.29 10.85
CA THR A 59 4.48 -30.74 10.75
C THR A 59 3.20 -31.57 10.83
N LEU A 60 2.10 -31.00 11.31
CA LEU A 60 0.82 -31.70 11.44
C LEU A 60 0.18 -31.90 10.07
N PRO A 61 -0.52 -33.03 9.85
CA PRO A 61 -1.29 -33.25 8.64
C PRO A 61 -2.33 -32.13 8.47
N VAL A 62 -2.41 -31.54 7.27
CA VAL A 62 -3.35 -30.44 7.00
C VAL A 62 -4.80 -30.81 7.27
N SER A 63 -5.16 -32.08 7.13
CA SER A 63 -6.49 -32.64 7.39
C SER A 63 -6.82 -32.79 8.88
N GLU A 64 -5.82 -32.75 9.76
CA GLU A 64 -5.98 -33.01 11.21
C GLU A 64 -5.93 -31.72 12.05
N ILE A 65 -5.60 -30.58 11.43
CA ILE A 65 -5.50 -29.31 12.13
C ILE A 65 -6.90 -28.76 12.43
N SER A 66 -7.15 -28.52 13.71
CA SER A 66 -8.38 -27.98 14.26
C SER A 66 -8.43 -26.45 14.23
N ALA A 67 -9.64 -25.91 14.37
CA ALA A 67 -9.84 -24.46 14.57
C ALA A 67 -9.15 -23.95 15.86
N ALA A 68 -9.06 -24.79 16.90
CA ALA A 68 -8.43 -24.44 18.16
C ALA A 68 -6.91 -24.21 18.02
N GLU A 69 -6.23 -25.07 17.27
CA GLU A 69 -4.78 -24.92 17.00
C GLU A 69 -4.50 -23.65 16.20
N VAL A 70 -5.29 -23.40 15.14
CA VAL A 70 -5.17 -22.15 14.36
C VAL A 70 -5.42 -20.93 15.25
N LEU A 71 -6.45 -20.97 16.10
CA LEU A 71 -6.76 -19.86 17.00
C LEU A 71 -5.64 -19.63 18.02
N ALA A 72 -5.03 -20.69 18.57
CA ALA A 72 -3.92 -20.59 19.51
C ALA A 72 -2.72 -19.88 18.89
N THR A 73 -2.36 -20.21 17.65
CA THR A 73 -1.32 -19.53 16.87
C THR A 73 -1.64 -18.07 16.65
N VAL A 74 -2.85 -17.75 16.19
CA VAL A 74 -3.26 -16.37 15.89
C VAL A 74 -3.29 -15.52 17.17
N ARG A 75 -3.73 -16.07 18.30
CA ARG A 75 -3.75 -15.40 19.60
C ARG A 75 -2.36 -15.01 20.11
N LYS A 76 -1.28 -15.69 19.69
CA LYS A 76 0.10 -15.25 20.00
C LYS A 76 0.38 -13.85 19.45
N LEU A 77 -0.18 -13.49 18.29
CA LEU A 77 -0.05 -12.15 17.71
C LEU A 77 -0.95 -11.14 18.43
N GLU A 78 -2.15 -11.54 18.86
CA GLU A 78 -3.06 -10.68 19.63
C GLU A 78 -2.47 -10.31 20.99
N ARG A 79 -1.90 -11.27 21.72
CA ARG A 79 -1.22 -11.03 23.00
C ARG A 79 -0.04 -10.05 22.88
N ARG A 80 0.54 -9.93 21.68
CA ARG A 80 1.60 -8.96 21.35
C ARG A 80 1.05 -7.61 20.84
N GLY A 81 -0.26 -7.38 20.91
CA GLY A 81 -0.95 -6.19 20.40
C GLY A 81 -1.03 -6.09 18.87
N LYS A 82 -0.63 -7.14 18.12
CA LYS A 82 -0.51 -7.11 16.65
C LYS A 82 -1.80 -7.56 15.94
N LEU A 83 -2.94 -6.93 16.25
CA LEU A 83 -4.27 -7.32 15.75
C LEU A 83 -4.36 -7.38 14.21
N ALA A 84 -3.75 -6.43 13.50
CA ALA A 84 -3.73 -6.46 12.02
C ALA A 84 -2.95 -7.67 11.46
N SER A 85 -1.85 -8.04 12.11
CA SER A 85 -1.08 -9.22 11.73
C SER A 85 -1.81 -10.50 12.10
N ALA A 86 -2.52 -10.53 13.23
CA ALA A 86 -3.36 -11.65 13.64
C ALA A 86 -4.48 -11.93 12.61
N ALA A 87 -5.26 -10.90 12.24
CA ALA A 87 -6.30 -11.02 11.23
C ALA A 87 -5.74 -11.48 9.86
N LYS A 88 -4.56 -10.96 9.48
CA LYS A 88 -3.90 -11.37 8.23
C LYS A 88 -3.35 -12.79 8.30
N ALA A 89 -2.81 -13.23 9.44
CA ALA A 89 -2.36 -14.60 9.66
C ALA A 89 -3.50 -15.59 9.44
N ARG A 90 -4.67 -15.38 10.08
CA ARG A 90 -5.87 -16.21 9.85
C ARG A 90 -6.23 -16.28 8.36
N THR A 91 -6.22 -15.13 7.69
CA THR A 91 -6.56 -15.07 6.25
C THR A 91 -5.56 -15.84 5.40
N SER A 92 -4.26 -15.74 5.69
CA SER A 92 -3.21 -16.49 4.98
C SER A 92 -3.30 -18.00 5.25
N VAL A 93 -3.53 -18.40 6.50
CA VAL A 93 -3.76 -19.81 6.86
C VAL A 93 -4.99 -20.34 6.12
N GLY A 94 -6.10 -19.61 6.10
CA GLY A 94 -7.29 -19.99 5.32
C GLY A 94 -7.06 -20.05 3.81
N GLN A 95 -6.06 -19.35 3.25
CA GLN A 95 -5.66 -19.56 1.85
C GLN A 95 -4.97 -20.92 1.66
N VAL A 96 -4.13 -21.34 2.61
CA VAL A 96 -3.50 -22.67 2.60
C VAL A 96 -4.55 -23.78 2.67
N PHE A 97 -5.52 -23.68 3.60
CA PHE A 97 -6.59 -24.68 3.73
C PHE A 97 -7.50 -24.73 2.51
N ARG A 98 -7.91 -23.59 1.95
CA ARG A 98 -8.70 -23.59 0.71
C ARG A 98 -7.93 -24.18 -0.48
N PHE A 99 -6.62 -23.97 -0.54
CA PHE A 99 -5.78 -24.64 -1.53
C PHE A 99 -5.67 -26.15 -1.28
N ALA A 100 -5.56 -26.58 -0.02
CA ALA A 100 -5.60 -27.99 0.36
C ALA A 100 -6.90 -28.65 -0.10
N ILE A 101 -8.05 -28.00 0.13
CA ILE A 101 -9.36 -28.48 -0.31
C ILE A 101 -9.44 -28.59 -1.82
N ALA A 102 -9.06 -27.52 -2.54
CA ALA A 102 -9.07 -27.51 -4.01
C ALA A 102 -8.16 -28.58 -4.64
N THR A 103 -7.18 -29.09 -3.88
CA THR A 103 -6.24 -30.13 -4.32
C THR A 103 -6.52 -31.49 -3.69
N GLY A 104 -7.66 -31.66 -3.00
CA GLY A 104 -8.09 -32.94 -2.41
C GLY A 104 -7.28 -33.40 -1.18
N ARG A 105 -6.57 -32.49 -0.51
CA ARG A 105 -5.69 -32.76 0.64
C ARG A 105 -6.33 -32.48 1.99
N ALA A 106 -7.45 -31.76 2.01
CA ALA A 106 -8.29 -31.50 3.17
C ALA A 106 -9.75 -31.43 2.74
N GLU A 107 -10.68 -31.65 3.67
CA GLU A 107 -12.12 -31.54 3.38
C GLU A 107 -12.74 -30.24 3.91
N ASN A 108 -12.10 -29.60 4.89
CA ASN A 108 -12.66 -28.45 5.60
C ASN A 108 -11.62 -27.33 5.81
N ASP A 109 -12.10 -26.08 5.89
CA ASP A 109 -11.30 -24.91 6.27
C ASP A 109 -11.60 -24.53 7.74
N PRO A 110 -10.71 -24.84 8.70
CA PRO A 110 -10.92 -24.56 10.12
C PRO A 110 -10.91 -23.05 10.44
N THR A 111 -10.49 -22.20 9.50
CA THR A 111 -10.38 -20.76 9.72
C THR A 111 -11.70 -20.01 9.54
N LEU A 112 -12.71 -20.65 8.94
CA LEU A 112 -14.03 -20.07 8.74
C LEU A 112 -14.75 -19.81 10.06
N ALA A 113 -14.70 -20.79 10.98
CA ALA A 113 -15.28 -20.69 12.32
C ALA A 113 -14.61 -19.61 13.20
N LEU A 114 -13.41 -19.17 12.83
CA LEU A 114 -12.65 -18.15 13.55
C LEU A 114 -12.97 -16.71 13.10
N ARG A 115 -13.94 -16.52 12.21
CA ARG A 115 -14.41 -15.19 11.82
C ARG A 115 -15.09 -14.53 13.03
N GLY A 116 -14.63 -13.35 13.42
CA GLY A 116 -15.12 -12.65 14.63
C GLY A 116 -14.49 -13.12 15.95
N ALA A 117 -13.82 -14.27 15.98
CA ALA A 117 -13.08 -14.76 17.16
C ALA A 117 -11.75 -14.03 17.40
N ILE A 118 -11.28 -13.26 16.41
CA ILE A 118 -10.09 -12.40 16.48
C ILE A 118 -10.57 -10.97 16.69
N ALA A 119 -9.98 -10.28 17.65
CA ALA A 119 -10.31 -8.88 17.92
C ALA A 119 -10.14 -8.04 16.65
N ALA A 120 -11.22 -7.38 16.23
CA ALA A 120 -11.18 -6.49 15.09
C ALA A 120 -10.29 -5.30 15.42
N ARG A 121 -9.28 -5.05 14.59
CA ARG A 121 -8.53 -3.79 14.67
C ARG A 121 -9.49 -2.65 14.35
N LYS A 122 -9.66 -1.70 15.27
CA LYS A 122 -10.29 -0.41 14.96
C LYS A 122 -9.51 0.23 13.80
N VAL A 123 -10.20 0.57 12.72
CA VAL A 123 -9.57 1.25 11.58
C VAL A 123 -9.14 2.63 12.07
N ILE A 124 -7.84 2.80 12.30
CA ILE A 124 -7.25 4.10 12.59
C ILE A 124 -6.88 4.71 11.24
N HIS A 125 -7.62 5.75 10.85
CA HIS A 125 -7.27 6.55 9.69
C HIS A 125 -5.90 7.20 9.93
N ARG A 126 -5.08 7.26 8.88
CA ARG A 126 -3.75 7.87 9.00
C ARG A 126 -3.91 9.36 9.31
N PRO A 127 -3.23 9.89 10.34
CA PRO A 127 -3.31 11.29 10.70
C PRO A 127 -2.90 12.22 9.56
N ALA A 128 -3.64 13.30 9.42
CA ALA A 128 -3.42 14.32 8.41
C ALA A 128 -3.99 15.64 8.91
N ILE A 129 -3.16 16.67 8.89
CA ILE A 129 -3.57 18.07 9.03
C ILE A 129 -4.31 18.46 7.74
N ARG A 130 -5.59 18.82 7.85
CA ARG A 130 -6.46 19.06 6.68
C ARG A 130 -6.98 20.48 6.58
N ASP A 131 -6.88 21.27 7.64
CA ASP A 131 -7.22 22.68 7.57
C ASP A 131 -6.09 23.49 6.93
N ARG A 132 -6.47 24.51 6.15
CA ARG A 132 -5.55 25.35 5.37
C ARG A 132 -4.46 25.99 6.25
N LYS A 133 -4.82 26.46 7.45
CA LYS A 133 -3.90 27.19 8.37
C LYS A 133 -2.83 26.25 8.94
N GLY A 134 -3.25 25.12 9.51
CA GLY A 134 -2.37 24.09 10.04
C GLY A 134 -1.47 23.51 8.95
N PHE A 135 -2.03 23.26 7.76
CA PHE A 135 -1.26 22.76 6.64
C PHE A 135 -0.19 23.77 6.18
N GLY A 136 -0.51 25.07 6.16
CA GLY A 136 0.49 26.13 5.95
C GLY A 136 1.62 26.12 6.97
N GLY A 137 1.32 25.85 8.25
CA GLY A 137 2.33 25.65 9.31
C GLY A 137 3.27 24.49 9.01
N LEU A 138 2.71 23.34 8.65
CA LEU A 138 3.46 22.16 8.22
C LEU A 138 4.39 22.47 7.04
N LEU A 139 3.89 23.20 6.02
CA LEU A 139 4.69 23.58 4.85
C LEU A 139 5.88 24.48 5.23
N ARG A 140 5.70 25.43 6.15
CA ARG A 140 6.82 26.27 6.62
C ARG A 140 7.89 25.43 7.32
N SER A 141 7.51 24.49 8.19
CA SER A 141 8.46 23.57 8.83
C SER A 141 9.25 22.77 7.78
N ILE A 142 8.57 22.22 6.77
CA ILE A 142 9.21 21.44 5.70
C ILE A 142 10.18 22.29 4.86
N TRP A 143 9.80 23.52 4.53
CA TRP A 143 10.66 24.40 3.72
C TRP A 143 11.87 24.92 4.49
N GLY A 144 11.80 25.00 5.82
CA GLY A 144 12.93 25.33 6.70
C GLY A 144 13.76 24.13 7.15
N TYR A 145 13.44 22.90 6.73
CA TYR A 145 14.15 21.71 7.19
C TYR A 145 15.57 21.64 6.59
N PRO A 146 16.63 21.47 7.41
CA PRO A 146 18.02 21.64 6.95
C PRO A 146 18.53 20.53 6.04
N HIS A 147 17.97 19.32 6.11
CA HIS A 147 18.42 18.20 5.27
C HIS A 147 17.78 18.26 3.88
N ILE A 148 18.48 18.88 2.93
CA ILE A 148 18.01 19.23 1.58
C ILE A 148 17.33 18.05 0.86
N GLU A 149 17.98 16.88 0.79
CA GLU A 149 17.42 15.70 0.10
C GLU A 149 16.13 15.19 0.75
N THR A 150 16.09 15.19 2.09
CA THR A 150 14.90 14.74 2.83
C THR A 150 13.77 15.76 2.74
N ALA A 151 14.11 17.05 2.78
CA ALA A 151 13.18 18.15 2.58
C ALA A 151 12.59 18.10 1.16
N ALA A 152 13.40 17.86 0.12
CA ALA A 152 12.92 17.74 -1.25
C ALA A 152 11.82 16.67 -1.38
N GLY A 153 12.01 15.50 -0.76
CA GLY A 153 10.99 14.46 -0.75
C GLY A 153 9.69 14.86 -0.04
N LEU A 154 9.78 15.54 1.11
CA LEU A 154 8.58 16.05 1.80
C LEU A 154 7.87 17.15 1.01
N LYS A 155 8.61 18.06 0.38
CA LYS A 155 8.07 19.11 -0.51
C LYS A 155 7.33 18.48 -1.69
N LEU A 156 7.92 17.46 -2.30
CA LEU A 156 7.30 16.72 -3.41
C LEU A 156 6.08 15.91 -2.95
N LEU A 157 6.06 15.34 -1.75
CA LEU A 157 4.85 14.72 -1.20
C LEU A 157 3.72 15.73 -1.00
N ALA A 158 4.04 16.96 -0.57
CA ALA A 158 3.05 18.02 -0.43
C ALA A 158 2.50 18.49 -1.80
N LEU A 159 3.39 18.66 -2.78
CA LEU A 159 3.03 19.14 -4.13
C LEU A 159 2.32 18.07 -4.97
N LEU A 160 2.72 16.80 -4.86
CA LEU A 160 2.27 15.73 -5.75
C LEU A 160 1.33 14.74 -5.07
N TYR A 161 1.15 14.81 -3.74
CA TYR A 161 0.24 13.98 -2.93
C TYR A 161 0.27 12.48 -3.30
N SER A 162 1.45 12.01 -3.75
CA SER A 162 1.70 10.63 -4.12
C SER A 162 1.80 9.74 -2.89
N ARG A 163 1.69 8.44 -3.07
CA ARG A 163 2.01 7.51 -1.98
C ARG A 163 3.51 7.63 -1.68
N PRO A 164 3.92 7.62 -0.40
CA PRO A 164 5.35 7.67 -0.06
C PRO A 164 6.17 6.60 -0.78
N SER A 165 5.65 5.39 -0.93
CA SER A 165 6.36 4.33 -1.65
C SER A 165 6.52 4.59 -3.15
N GLU A 166 5.62 5.34 -3.78
CA GLU A 166 5.75 5.69 -5.21
C GLU A 166 6.93 6.63 -5.39
N LEU A 167 6.98 7.70 -4.61
CA LEU A 167 8.05 8.70 -4.70
C LEU A 167 9.40 8.14 -4.24
N ARG A 168 9.43 7.40 -3.13
CA ARG A 168 10.66 6.81 -2.56
C ARG A 168 11.36 5.86 -3.54
N LEU A 169 10.58 5.10 -4.30
CA LEU A 169 11.08 4.11 -5.24
C LEU A 169 11.17 4.65 -6.67
N ALA A 170 10.95 5.95 -6.88
CA ALA A 170 10.95 6.53 -8.21
C ALA A 170 12.38 6.60 -8.77
N THR A 171 12.49 6.39 -10.07
CA THR A 171 13.73 6.58 -10.82
C THR A 171 13.63 7.85 -11.66
N TRP A 172 14.77 8.43 -12.03
CA TRP A 172 14.77 9.64 -12.85
C TRP A 172 14.14 9.44 -14.24
N GLN A 173 14.20 8.23 -14.79
CA GLN A 173 13.57 7.87 -16.06
C GLN A 173 12.03 7.96 -16.04
N GLU A 174 11.41 7.99 -14.86
CA GLU A 174 9.96 8.17 -14.74
C GLU A 174 9.53 9.64 -14.91
N PHE A 175 10.47 10.58 -14.81
CA PHE A 175 10.19 12.01 -14.86
C PHE A 175 10.64 12.59 -16.19
N ASP A 176 9.68 13.08 -16.96
CA ASP A 176 9.92 14.01 -18.06
C ASP A 176 9.79 15.44 -17.51
N LEU A 177 10.92 16.04 -17.16
CA LEU A 177 10.95 17.38 -16.54
C LEU A 177 10.76 18.52 -17.55
N ASP A 178 10.87 18.25 -18.84
CA ASP A 178 10.62 19.22 -19.91
C ASP A 178 9.13 19.22 -20.26
N ALA A 179 8.52 18.04 -20.37
CA ALA A 179 7.07 17.88 -20.52
C ALA A 179 6.30 17.96 -19.18
N ALA A 180 6.98 18.29 -18.08
CA ALA A 180 6.41 18.42 -16.74
C ALA A 180 5.49 17.24 -16.35
N THR A 181 5.94 16.01 -16.58
CA THR A 181 5.14 14.80 -16.36
C THR A 181 5.92 13.75 -15.57
N TRP A 182 5.25 13.10 -14.61
CA TRP A 182 5.75 11.92 -13.91
C TRP A 182 4.90 10.70 -14.26
N THR A 183 5.52 9.68 -14.83
CA THR A 183 4.87 8.43 -15.22
C THR A 183 5.26 7.32 -14.26
N ILE A 184 4.30 6.87 -13.44
CA ILE A 184 4.50 5.78 -12.49
C ILE A 184 4.17 4.45 -13.19
N PRO A 185 5.14 3.52 -13.32
CA PRO A 185 4.95 2.25 -14.01
C PRO A 185 3.88 1.37 -13.34
N ALA A 186 3.19 0.57 -14.16
CA ALA A 186 2.11 -0.31 -13.74
C ALA A 186 2.53 -1.29 -12.62
N GLU A 187 3.77 -1.77 -12.65
CA GLU A 187 4.34 -2.73 -11.70
C GLU A 187 4.42 -2.15 -10.28
N ARG A 188 4.52 -0.82 -10.16
CA ARG A 188 4.57 -0.10 -8.88
C ARG A 188 3.19 0.37 -8.42
N MET A 189 2.18 0.30 -9.29
CA MET A 189 0.81 0.74 -9.01
C MET A 189 -0.06 -0.39 -8.44
N LYS A 190 -0.90 -0.05 -7.46
CA LYS A 190 -1.82 -1.00 -6.80
C LYS A 190 -2.86 -1.61 -7.75
N GLY A 191 -3.14 -0.93 -8.88
CA GLY A 191 -4.12 -1.36 -9.89
C GLY A 191 -3.51 -1.94 -11.17
N ARG A 192 -2.17 -2.12 -11.24
CA ARG A 192 -1.47 -2.59 -12.45
C ARG A 192 -1.78 -1.78 -13.72
N LYS A 193 -2.16 -0.52 -13.56
CA LYS A 193 -2.29 0.47 -14.64
C LYS A 193 -1.26 1.55 -14.40
N GLU A 194 -0.55 1.93 -15.44
CA GLU A 194 0.33 3.10 -15.44
C GLU A 194 -0.42 4.33 -14.95
N HIS A 195 0.25 5.18 -14.17
CA HIS A 195 -0.33 6.43 -13.69
C HIS A 195 0.55 7.62 -14.05
N LYS A 196 0.07 8.47 -14.97
CA LYS A 196 0.71 9.72 -15.33
C LYS A 196 0.22 10.84 -14.44
N LYS A 197 1.12 11.69 -13.93
CA LYS A 197 0.82 12.86 -13.10
C LYS A 197 1.45 14.11 -13.71
N PRO A 198 0.70 15.21 -13.87
CA PRO A 198 1.28 16.49 -14.24
C PRO A 198 2.08 17.07 -13.06
N LEU A 199 3.18 17.75 -13.37
CA LEU A 199 4.08 18.37 -12.41
C LEU A 199 3.86 19.89 -12.40
N PRO A 200 3.53 20.50 -11.26
CA PRO A 200 3.59 21.96 -11.15
C PRO A 200 5.03 22.44 -11.28
N VAL A 201 5.21 23.69 -11.72
CA VAL A 201 6.54 24.31 -11.91
C VAL A 201 7.40 24.25 -10.64
N GLN A 202 6.79 24.35 -9.46
CA GLN A 202 7.46 24.19 -8.17
C GLN A 202 8.08 22.80 -8.01
N ALA A 203 7.37 21.74 -8.42
CA ALA A 203 7.86 20.37 -8.34
C ALA A 203 9.00 20.14 -9.34
N VAL A 204 8.88 20.66 -10.57
CA VAL A 204 9.95 20.61 -11.58
C VAL A 204 11.21 21.30 -11.06
N ALA A 205 11.09 22.49 -10.47
CA ALA A 205 12.23 23.21 -9.91
C ALA A 205 12.93 22.41 -8.79
N ILE A 206 12.16 21.83 -7.86
CA ILE A 206 12.71 20.98 -6.79
C ILE A 206 13.39 19.74 -7.37
N LEU A 207 12.80 19.09 -8.37
CA LEU A 207 13.36 17.90 -9.01
C LEU A 207 14.67 18.22 -9.74
N ARG A 208 14.75 19.33 -10.48
CA ARG A 208 15.99 19.75 -11.16
C ARG A 208 17.12 20.00 -10.16
N GLN A 209 16.87 20.78 -9.11
CA GLN A 209 17.84 21.01 -8.04
C GLN A 209 18.25 19.72 -7.33
N HIS A 210 17.29 18.81 -7.10
CA HIS A 210 17.57 17.54 -6.44
C HIS A 210 18.35 16.57 -7.34
N HIS A 211 18.16 16.64 -8.66
CA HIS A 211 18.92 15.86 -9.63
C HIS A 211 20.41 16.23 -9.61
N GLU A 212 20.75 17.51 -9.47
CA GLU A 212 22.16 17.95 -9.34
C GLU A 212 22.88 17.34 -8.14
N ILE A 213 22.14 17.06 -7.05
CA ILE A 213 22.68 16.45 -5.83
C ILE A 213 22.76 14.92 -5.97
N THR A 214 21.81 14.31 -6.68
CA THR A 214 21.66 12.84 -6.70
C THR A 214 22.19 12.19 -7.98
N GLY A 215 21.83 12.65 -9.17
CA GLY A 215 22.39 12.25 -10.47
C GLY A 215 22.46 10.73 -10.75
N GLY A 216 21.74 9.90 -9.99
CA GLY A 216 21.83 8.44 -10.04
C GLY A 216 20.65 7.81 -10.78
N VAL A 217 20.37 6.53 -10.52
CA VAL A 217 19.15 5.90 -11.04
C VAL A 217 17.92 6.29 -10.21
N LEU A 218 18.07 6.31 -8.89
CA LEU A 218 17.00 6.62 -7.94
C LEU A 218 16.93 8.12 -7.70
N VAL A 219 15.70 8.64 -7.60
CA VAL A 219 15.45 10.02 -7.16
C VAL A 219 15.83 10.19 -5.69
N PHE A 220 15.47 9.23 -4.83
CA PHE A 220 15.76 9.27 -3.39
C PHE A 220 16.64 8.09 -2.95
N PRO A 221 17.96 8.12 -3.24
CA PRO A 221 18.89 7.09 -2.79
C PRO A 221 19.12 7.15 -1.27
N SER A 222 19.46 6.02 -0.67
CA SER A 222 19.91 5.94 0.71
C SER A 222 21.30 6.54 0.85
N ILE A 223 21.53 7.30 1.91
CA ILE A 223 22.85 7.83 2.29
C ILE A 223 23.89 6.69 2.40
N ARG A 224 23.48 5.50 2.86
CA ARG A 224 24.37 4.34 3.02
C ARG A 224 24.64 3.58 1.71
N SER A 225 23.79 3.74 0.70
CA SER A 225 23.95 3.04 -0.57
C SER A 225 23.11 3.70 -1.66
N ARG A 226 23.77 4.23 -2.69
CA ARG A 226 23.11 4.84 -3.85
C ARG A 226 22.29 3.87 -4.70
N ARG A 227 22.48 2.56 -4.49
CA ARG A 227 21.74 1.48 -5.16
C ARG A 227 20.43 1.13 -4.46
N ARG A 228 20.22 1.61 -3.23
CA ARG A 228 19.01 1.35 -2.46
C ARG A 228 18.27 2.67 -2.21
N PRO A 229 16.94 2.68 -2.23
CA PRO A 229 16.17 3.87 -1.85
C PRO A 229 16.34 4.18 -0.36
N ILE A 230 16.05 5.42 0.05
CA ILE A 230 15.89 5.80 1.47
C ILE A 230 14.90 4.85 2.18
N SER A 231 14.89 4.79 3.50
CA SER A 231 13.95 3.90 4.23
C SER A 231 12.50 4.40 4.18
N ASP A 232 11.51 3.52 4.38
CA ASP A 232 10.10 3.93 4.55
C ASP A 232 9.91 4.88 5.75
N ALA A 233 10.83 4.88 6.71
CA ALA A 233 10.75 5.68 7.92
C ALA A 233 11.37 7.08 7.78
N THR A 234 12.16 7.34 6.72
CA THR A 234 12.99 8.56 6.60
C THR A 234 12.15 9.84 6.71
N TRP A 235 11.09 9.98 5.91
CA TRP A 235 10.21 11.16 5.99
C TRP A 235 9.39 11.23 7.27
N SER A 236 9.05 10.08 7.88
CA SER A 236 8.35 10.07 9.17
C SER A 236 9.27 10.54 10.29
N ALA A 237 10.55 10.18 10.26
CA ALA A 237 11.55 10.64 11.20
C ALA A 237 11.80 12.16 11.04
N ALA A 238 11.86 12.66 9.81
CA ALA A 238 12.00 14.09 9.54
C ALA A 238 10.81 14.91 10.06
N LEU A 239 9.57 14.45 9.85
CA LEU A 239 8.38 15.11 10.42
C LEU A 239 8.46 15.19 11.95
N ARG A 240 8.84 14.09 12.62
CA ARG A 240 9.03 14.09 14.08
C ARG A 240 10.14 15.03 14.54
N ALA A 241 11.24 15.10 13.80
CA ALA A 241 12.35 16.02 14.09
C ALA A 241 11.92 17.50 13.97
N MET A 242 10.89 17.79 13.18
CA MET A 242 10.26 19.12 13.10
C MET A 242 9.18 19.36 14.17
N GLY A 243 9.04 18.46 15.15
CA GLY A 243 8.03 18.56 16.21
C GLY A 243 6.62 18.11 15.79
N ILE A 244 6.47 17.52 14.60
CA ILE A 244 5.16 17.07 14.10
C ILE A 244 4.91 15.64 14.58
N GLY A 245 3.94 15.49 15.47
CA GLY A 245 3.58 14.22 16.10
C GLY A 245 3.05 13.18 15.10
N SER A 246 3.27 11.91 15.37
CA SER A 246 2.76 10.81 14.53
C SER A 246 1.23 10.69 14.54
N ASP A 247 0.58 11.33 15.50
CA ASP A 247 -0.85 11.53 15.68
C ASP A 247 -1.38 12.81 14.99
N GLN A 248 -0.49 13.69 14.51
CA GLN A 248 -0.83 14.93 13.83
C GLN A 248 -0.74 14.79 12.30
N HIS A 249 0.45 14.41 11.80
CA HIS A 249 0.68 14.25 10.37
C HIS A 249 1.73 13.17 10.09
N VAL A 250 1.47 12.34 9.08
CA VAL A 250 2.44 11.33 8.59
C VAL A 250 2.66 11.53 7.09
N PRO A 251 3.71 10.95 6.46
CA PRO A 251 3.97 11.17 5.03
C PRO A 251 2.83 10.76 4.09
N HIS A 252 1.95 9.85 4.52
CA HIS A 252 0.74 9.52 3.75
C HIS A 252 -0.41 10.50 3.97
N GLY A 253 -0.32 11.33 5.02
CA GLY A 253 -1.27 12.36 5.39
C GLY A 253 -1.41 13.43 4.31
N PHE A 254 -0.31 13.82 3.64
CA PHE A 254 -0.33 14.78 2.52
C PHE A 254 -1.40 14.47 1.48
N ARG A 255 -1.60 13.19 1.19
CA ARG A 255 -2.60 12.75 0.25
C ARG A 255 -4.04 12.96 0.74
N ALA A 256 -4.29 12.71 2.02
CA ALA A 256 -5.58 12.98 2.63
C ALA A 256 -5.83 14.49 2.75
N SER A 257 -4.79 15.27 3.06
CA SER A 257 -4.83 16.74 3.08
C SER A 257 -5.18 17.29 1.70
N ALA A 258 -4.47 16.88 0.65
CA ALA A 258 -4.74 17.31 -0.71
C ALA A 258 -6.14 16.91 -1.17
N SER A 259 -6.57 15.66 -0.95
CA SER A 259 -7.94 15.23 -1.26
C SER A 259 -8.99 16.12 -0.59
N THR A 260 -8.82 16.44 0.69
CA THR A 260 -9.75 17.28 1.44
C THR A 260 -9.76 18.71 0.88
N LEU A 261 -8.60 19.36 0.82
CA LEU A 261 -8.45 20.75 0.40
C LEU A 261 -8.83 20.99 -1.06
N LEU A 262 -8.55 20.03 -1.96
CA LEU A 262 -8.97 20.10 -3.36
C LEU A 262 -10.50 20.01 -3.50
N ASN A 263 -11.15 19.09 -2.78
CA ASN A 263 -12.62 18.99 -2.81
C ASN A 263 -13.27 20.23 -2.19
N GLU A 264 -12.76 20.71 -1.04
CA GLU A 264 -13.26 21.91 -0.37
C GLU A 264 -13.10 23.19 -1.21
N SER A 265 -12.14 23.21 -2.14
CA SER A 265 -11.98 24.35 -3.05
C SER A 265 -13.16 24.56 -3.99
N GLY A 266 -13.94 23.51 -4.26
CA GLY A 266 -15.06 23.53 -5.20
C GLY A 266 -14.67 23.79 -6.67
N ARG A 267 -13.37 23.79 -7.00
CA ARG A 267 -12.85 24.20 -8.32
C ARG A 267 -12.71 23.06 -9.34
N TRP A 268 -12.65 21.81 -8.87
CA TRP A 268 -12.29 20.66 -9.70
C TRP A 268 -13.36 19.59 -9.58
N SER A 269 -13.56 18.83 -10.66
CA SER A 269 -14.43 17.67 -10.63
C SER A 269 -13.88 16.61 -9.68
N SER A 270 -14.79 15.95 -8.96
CA SER A 270 -14.42 14.84 -8.07
C SER A 270 -13.72 13.73 -8.85
N ASP A 271 -14.14 13.47 -10.09
CA ASP A 271 -13.52 12.47 -10.95
C ASP A 271 -12.06 12.82 -11.30
N ALA A 272 -11.75 14.08 -11.62
CA ALA A 272 -10.38 14.51 -11.86
C ALA A 272 -9.49 14.36 -10.61
N ILE A 273 -10.00 14.71 -9.43
CA ILE A 273 -9.29 14.54 -8.15
C ILE A 273 -9.02 13.05 -7.88
N GLU A 274 -10.03 12.19 -8.01
CA GLU A 274 -9.90 10.76 -7.76
C GLU A 274 -8.97 10.07 -8.78
N ARG A 275 -9.02 10.49 -10.05
CA ARG A 275 -8.09 10.06 -11.11
C ARG A 275 -6.66 10.47 -10.80
N GLU A 276 -6.43 11.72 -10.41
CA GLU A 276 -5.13 12.26 -10.04
C GLU A 276 -4.51 11.55 -8.82
N LEU A 277 -5.37 11.14 -7.89
CA LEU A 277 -5.02 10.29 -6.78
C LEU A 277 -4.76 8.83 -7.24
N ALA A 278 -5.20 8.37 -8.40
CA ALA A 278 -5.22 6.94 -8.74
C ALA A 278 -5.97 6.12 -7.69
N HIS A 279 -7.14 6.63 -7.29
CA HIS A 279 -8.15 5.83 -6.64
C HIS A 279 -8.89 5.01 -7.70
N VAL A 280 -9.12 3.73 -7.38
CA VAL A 280 -10.03 2.89 -8.17
C VAL A 280 -11.39 3.14 -7.57
N ASP A 281 -12.30 3.76 -8.33
CA ASP A 281 -13.66 3.99 -7.84
C ASP A 281 -14.28 2.63 -7.49
N GLY A 282 -14.74 2.48 -6.25
CA GLY A 282 -15.35 1.25 -5.77
C GLY A 282 -16.75 1.01 -6.35
N ASN A 283 -17.39 2.07 -6.87
CA ASN A 283 -18.71 2.02 -7.44
C ASN A 283 -18.65 1.60 -8.92
N GLU A 284 -19.12 0.38 -9.20
CA GLU A 284 -19.17 -0.19 -10.56
C GLU A 284 -19.91 0.68 -11.57
N VAL A 285 -20.96 1.38 -11.12
CA VAL A 285 -21.74 2.26 -11.97
C VAL A 285 -20.91 3.48 -12.38
N ARG A 286 -20.27 4.17 -11.43
CA ARG A 286 -19.40 5.31 -11.74
C ARG A 286 -18.20 4.93 -12.60
N ARG A 287 -17.60 3.75 -12.37
CA ARG A 287 -16.52 3.23 -13.23
C ARG A 287 -16.93 3.10 -14.69
N ALA A 288 -18.18 2.75 -14.98
CA ALA A 288 -18.70 2.64 -16.34
C ALA A 288 -18.90 3.99 -17.04
N TYR A 289 -19.10 5.07 -16.27
CA TYR A 289 -19.32 6.43 -16.80
C TYR A 289 -18.06 7.31 -16.81
N ALA A 290 -17.06 7.03 -15.98
CA ALA A 290 -15.79 7.77 -15.92
C ALA A 290 -14.89 7.47 -17.14
N ARG A 291 -15.28 7.95 -18.32
CA ARG A 291 -14.64 7.61 -19.61
C ARG A 291 -13.39 8.45 -19.94
N GLY A 292 -13.04 9.48 -19.17
CA GLY A 292 -11.89 10.35 -19.43
C GLY A 292 -10.74 10.19 -18.43
N ASP A 293 -9.52 10.44 -18.87
CA ASP A 293 -8.35 10.59 -17.99
C ASP A 293 -8.28 11.98 -17.30
N HIS A 294 -9.20 12.89 -17.66
CA HIS A 294 -9.28 14.28 -17.19
C HIS A 294 -7.95 15.04 -17.29
N TRP A 295 -7.10 14.72 -18.28
CA TRP A 295 -5.71 15.18 -18.30
C TRP A 295 -5.56 16.70 -18.28
N GLN A 296 -6.29 17.42 -19.14
CA GLN A 296 -6.21 18.89 -19.20
C GLN A 296 -6.64 19.53 -17.86
N GLU A 297 -7.73 19.05 -17.26
CA GLU A 297 -8.20 19.51 -15.96
C GLU A 297 -7.17 19.22 -14.85
N ARG A 298 -6.53 18.05 -14.90
CA ARG A 298 -5.48 17.67 -13.94
C ARG A 298 -4.22 18.52 -14.07
N VAL A 299 -3.86 18.94 -15.28
CA VAL A 299 -2.73 19.86 -15.52
C VAL A 299 -3.01 21.21 -14.85
N GLU A 300 -4.17 21.80 -15.10
CA GLU A 300 -4.56 23.07 -14.47
C GLU A 300 -4.71 22.92 -12.94
N MET A 301 -5.25 21.79 -12.48
CA MET A 301 -5.35 21.47 -11.06
C MET A 301 -3.97 21.39 -10.39
N ALA A 302 -2.99 20.73 -11.01
CA ALA A 302 -1.64 20.64 -10.48
C ALA A 302 -0.97 22.01 -10.39
N LYS A 303 -1.11 22.83 -11.45
CA LYS A 303 -0.61 24.21 -11.47
C LYS A 303 -1.24 25.05 -10.35
N TRP A 304 -2.56 25.02 -10.21
CA TRP A 304 -3.27 25.72 -9.14
C TRP A 304 -2.83 25.22 -7.76
N TRP A 305 -2.74 23.90 -7.56
CA TRP A 305 -2.30 23.32 -6.30
C TRP A 305 -0.88 23.77 -5.92
N GLY A 306 0.05 23.83 -6.88
CA GLY A 306 1.39 24.37 -6.66
C GLY A 306 1.36 25.81 -6.14
N ASN A 307 0.53 26.66 -6.74
CA ASN A 307 0.35 28.04 -6.30
C ASN A 307 -0.29 28.13 -4.90
N GLU A 308 -1.26 27.27 -4.60
CA GLU A 308 -1.89 27.21 -3.28
C GLU A 308 -0.90 26.75 -2.19
N ILE A 309 -0.01 25.81 -2.50
CA ILE A 309 1.08 25.40 -1.60
C ILE A 309 1.97 26.61 -1.27
N ASP A 310 2.35 27.39 -2.28
CA ASP A 310 3.13 28.60 -2.05
C ASP A 310 2.37 29.66 -1.24
N ALA A 311 1.08 29.88 -1.54
CA ALA A 311 0.24 30.82 -0.80
C ALA A 311 0.08 30.41 0.67
N MET A 312 -0.27 29.14 0.94
CA MET A 312 -0.40 28.60 2.31
C MET A 312 0.91 28.70 3.09
N ARG A 313 2.05 28.48 2.42
CA ARG A 313 3.38 28.58 3.03
C ARG A 313 3.73 30.02 3.40
N LYS A 314 3.57 30.97 2.47
CA LYS A 314 3.86 32.39 2.68
C LYS A 314 3.03 33.00 3.82
N GLY A 315 1.80 32.51 4.03
CA GLY A 315 0.90 33.04 5.04
C GLY A 315 0.09 34.24 4.51
N ALA A 316 -0.46 35.05 5.41
CA ALA A 316 -1.19 36.26 5.02
C ALA A 316 -0.22 37.31 4.44
N GLU A 317 -0.66 38.04 3.42
CA GLU A 317 0.06 39.19 2.90
C GLU A 317 0.08 40.30 3.97
N VAL A 318 1.28 40.64 4.46
CA VAL A 318 1.45 41.75 5.41
C VAL A 318 1.37 43.04 4.59
N ILE A 319 0.21 43.69 4.62
CA ILE A 319 0.05 45.02 4.04
C ILE A 319 0.59 46.02 5.06
N PRO A 320 1.71 46.71 4.80
CA PRO A 320 2.19 47.76 5.70
C PRO A 320 1.16 48.88 5.74
N LEU A 321 0.65 49.20 6.93
CA LEU A 321 -0.13 50.41 7.13
C LEU A 321 0.81 51.60 6.90
N ARG A 322 0.52 52.43 5.89
CA ARG A 322 1.20 53.71 5.74
C ARG A 322 0.78 54.59 6.91
N ALA A 323 1.77 55.00 7.71
CA ALA A 323 1.60 56.04 8.73
C ALA A 323 1.44 57.40 8.07
#